data_AF-A0A183GJN8-F1
#
_entry.id   AF-A0A183GJN8-F1
#
_cell.length_a   1.000
_cell.length_b   1.000
_cell.length_c   1.000
_cell.angle_alpha   90.00
_cell.angle_beta   90.00
_cell.angle_gamma   90.00
#
_symmetry.space_group_name_H-M   'P 1'
#
loop_
_entity.id
_entity.type
_entity.pdbx_description
1 polymer ?
#
loop_
_entity_poly.entity_id
_entity_poly.type
_entity_poly.pdbx_seq_one_letter_code
_entity_poly.pdbx_strand_id
1 'polypeptide(L)'
;MNLSTFVTNESEVMNRIPKNDRAGILTSKVLENSETDQFELSIRIKRSDIVSKRVVAQQIASIYDPLGWFIPLLVTAKAFQQKLWKERHEWDENLNDDLKNEWLGILSGLEGYRRLFPRRTLRATRRTRW
;
A
#
# COMPACT_ATOMS: atom_id res chain seq x y z
N MET A 1 -2.35 -17.57 -8.13
CA MET A 1 -1.91 -17.26 -6.74
C MET A 1 -2.38 -18.41 -5.86
N ASN A 2 -1.50 -19.13 -5.16
CA ASN A 2 -1.91 -20.24 -4.28
C ASN A 2 -2.13 -19.72 -2.85
N LEU A 3 -3.37 -19.75 -2.37
CA LEU A 3 -3.80 -19.24 -1.05
C LEU A 3 -3.77 -20.33 0.06
N SER A 4 -3.33 -21.55 -0.25
CA SER A 4 -3.39 -22.69 0.68
C SER A 4 -2.15 -22.87 1.57
N THR A 5 -1.25 -21.89 1.62
CA THR A 5 0.05 -22.02 2.31
C THR A 5 0.12 -21.15 3.56
N PHE A 6 0.66 -21.68 4.66
CA PHE A 6 0.67 -21.07 5.99
C PHE A 6 2.09 -20.69 6.46
N VAL A 7 2.17 -19.65 7.31
CA VAL A 7 3.39 -19.18 7.97
C VAL A 7 3.04 -18.58 9.35
N THR A 8 3.88 -18.79 10.35
CA THR A 8 3.73 -18.24 11.70
C THR A 8 5.12 -17.98 12.33
N ASN A 9 5.18 -17.07 13.31
CA ASN A 9 6.35 -16.81 14.16
C ASN A 9 6.70 -17.96 15.10
N GLU A 10 5.73 -18.82 15.44
CA GLU A 10 5.96 -19.88 16.41
C GLU A 10 6.51 -21.15 15.75
N SER A 11 7.74 -21.52 16.10
CA SER A 11 8.43 -22.69 15.54
C SER A 11 7.72 -24.01 15.84
N GLU A 12 7.08 -24.13 17.00
CA GLU A 12 6.32 -25.32 17.38
C GLU A 12 5.10 -25.51 16.47
N VAL A 13 4.36 -24.44 16.21
CA VAL A 13 3.19 -24.45 15.31
C VAL A 13 3.63 -24.70 13.87
N MET A 14 4.72 -24.07 13.41
CA MET A 14 5.29 -24.35 12.08
C MET A 14 5.67 -25.81 11.89
N ASN A 15 6.19 -26.48 12.92
CA ASN A 15 6.57 -27.88 12.85
C ASN A 15 5.37 -28.83 12.73
N ARG A 16 4.20 -28.45 13.25
CA ARG A 16 2.95 -29.21 13.14
C ARG A 16 2.30 -29.13 11.76
N ILE A 17 2.61 -28.10 10.97
CA ILE A 17 2.05 -27.91 9.62
C ILE A 17 2.78 -28.83 8.62
N PRO A 18 2.07 -29.57 7.74
CA PRO A 18 2.69 -30.40 6.70
C PRO A 18 3.60 -29.58 5.80
N LYS A 19 4.75 -30.14 5.39
CA LYS A 19 5.74 -29.42 4.56
C LYS A 19 5.16 -28.86 3.26
N ASN A 20 4.19 -29.56 2.67
CA ASN A 20 3.51 -29.15 1.42
C ASN A 20 2.64 -27.90 1.61
N ASP A 21 2.21 -27.62 2.84
CA ASP A 21 1.32 -26.49 3.17
C ASP A 21 2.08 -25.31 3.78
N ARG A 22 3.41 -25.40 3.91
CA ARG A 22 4.24 -24.29 4.42
C ARG A 22 4.49 -23.27 3.31
N ALA A 23 4.40 -21.98 3.63
CA ALA A 23 4.82 -20.94 2.72
C ALA A 23 6.35 -20.95 2.56
N GLY A 24 6.85 -20.85 1.33
CA GLY A 24 8.28 -20.71 1.04
C GLY A 24 8.84 -19.30 1.30
N ILE A 25 7.98 -18.34 1.67
CA ILE A 25 8.33 -16.95 1.93
C ILE A 25 7.83 -16.61 3.35
N LEU A 26 8.65 -15.87 4.12
CA LEU A 26 8.38 -15.49 5.51
C LEU A 26 7.34 -14.37 5.67
N THR A 27 7.10 -13.61 4.60
CA THR A 27 5.97 -12.68 4.53
C THR A 27 4.68 -13.44 4.24
N SER A 28 3.68 -13.24 5.09
CA SER A 28 2.30 -13.55 4.75
C SER A 28 1.96 -12.85 3.44
N LYS A 29 1.30 -13.56 2.53
CA LYS A 29 0.86 -13.00 1.24
C LYS A 29 -0.13 -11.84 1.43
N VAL A 30 -0.65 -11.65 2.64
CA VAL A 30 -1.47 -10.52 3.06
C VAL A 30 -0.64 -9.66 4.02
N LEU A 31 0.13 -8.71 3.46
CA LEU A 31 0.79 -7.53 4.09
C LEU A 31 1.59 -7.68 5.40
N GLU A 32 1.68 -8.87 5.98
CA GLU A 32 2.18 -9.10 7.33
C GLU A 32 3.54 -9.79 7.30
N ASN A 33 4.48 -9.27 8.10
CA ASN A 33 5.72 -9.98 8.41
C ASN A 33 5.48 -10.90 9.60
N SER A 34 5.58 -12.21 9.37
CA SER A 34 5.33 -13.21 10.39
C SER A 34 6.36 -13.19 11.51
N GLU A 35 7.61 -12.78 11.24
CA GLU A 35 8.68 -12.77 12.25
C GLU A 35 8.55 -11.61 13.24
N THR A 36 8.27 -10.41 12.74
CA THR A 36 8.18 -9.19 13.56
C THR A 36 6.76 -8.87 14.03
N ASP A 37 5.75 -9.60 13.54
CA ASP A 37 4.33 -9.35 13.77
C ASP A 37 3.93 -7.88 13.50
N GLN A 38 4.43 -7.37 12.37
CA GLN A 38 4.19 -6.02 11.89
C GLN A 38 3.52 -6.05 10.53
N PHE A 39 2.63 -5.09 10.31
CA PHE A 39 2.14 -4.78 8.98
C PHE A 39 2.84 -3.54 8.43
N GLU A 40 3.19 -3.59 7.15
CA GLU A 40 3.85 -2.50 6.44
C GLU A 40 2.86 -1.77 5.53
N LEU A 41 2.74 -0.47 5.76
CA LEU A 41 2.17 0.45 4.79
C LEU A 41 3.30 1.10 4.02
N SER A 42 3.32 0.90 2.71
CA SER A 42 4.23 1.60 1.83
C SER A 42 3.53 2.07 0.57
N ILE A 43 3.86 3.27 0.11
CA ILE A 43 3.43 3.78 -1.19
C ILE A 43 4.55 3.51 -2.19
N ARG A 44 4.23 2.75 -3.24
CA ARG A 44 5.17 2.42 -4.32
C ARG A 44 4.51 2.72 -5.66
N ILE A 45 4.80 3.88 -6.20
CA ILE A 45 4.22 4.33 -7.47
C ILE A 45 5.33 4.29 -8.52
N LYS A 46 5.08 3.63 -9.65
CA LYS A 46 6.01 3.64 -10.78
C LYS A 46 5.90 4.97 -11.50
N ARG A 47 7.03 5.66 -11.68
CA ARG A 47 7.11 6.86 -12.51
C ARG A 47 6.92 6.50 -13.99
N SER A 48 6.38 7.43 -14.76
CA SER A 48 6.16 7.31 -16.20
C SER A 48 6.67 8.58 -16.88
N ASP A 49 7.32 8.44 -18.03
CA ASP A 49 7.84 9.58 -18.79
C ASP A 49 6.70 10.37 -19.47
N ILE A 50 5.65 9.65 -19.87
CA ILE A 50 4.41 10.19 -20.42
C ILE A 50 3.40 10.25 -19.28
N VAL A 51 2.85 11.43 -19.02
CA VAL A 51 1.82 11.62 -17.99
C VAL A 51 0.54 12.01 -18.69
N SER A 52 -0.42 11.09 -18.70
CA SER A 52 -1.79 11.35 -19.14
C SER A 52 -2.77 11.23 -17.97
N LYS A 53 -3.99 11.68 -18.17
CA LYS A 53 -5.09 11.49 -17.22
C LYS A 53 -5.28 10.02 -16.83
N ARG A 54 -5.08 9.07 -17.76
CA ARG A 54 -5.11 7.63 -17.48
C ARG A 54 -3.96 7.21 -16.58
N VAL A 55 -2.75 7.68 -16.85
CA VAL A 55 -1.57 7.37 -16.04
C VAL A 55 -1.75 7.85 -14.60
N VAL A 56 -2.26 9.08 -14.41
CA VAL A 56 -2.55 9.66 -13.08
C VAL A 56 -3.55 8.78 -12.33
N ALA A 57 -4.68 8.42 -12.96
CA ALA A 57 -5.69 7.56 -12.35
C ALA A 57 -5.14 6.17 -12.00
N GLN A 58 -4.34 5.58 -12.90
CA GLN A 58 -3.70 4.28 -12.68
C GLN A 58 -2.72 4.33 -11.50
N GLN A 59 -1.92 5.39 -11.40
CA GLN A 59 -0.97 5.58 -10.32
C GLN A 59 -1.67 5.75 -8.97
N ILE A 60 -2.77 6.53 -8.91
CA ILE A 60 -3.58 6.66 -7.68
C ILE A 60 -4.23 5.32 -7.30
N ALA A 61 -4.79 4.60 -8.27
CA ALA A 61 -5.43 3.30 -8.04
C ALA A 61 -4.44 2.19 -7.64
N SER A 62 -3.14 2.33 -7.99
CA SER A 62 -2.10 1.38 -7.62
C SER A 62 -1.79 1.36 -6.11
N ILE A 63 -2.24 2.38 -5.38
CA ILE A 63 -1.98 2.53 -3.95
C ILE A 63 -3.01 1.70 -3.19
N TYR A 64 -2.56 0.55 -2.67
CA TYR A 64 -3.42 -0.34 -1.89
C TYR A 64 -3.62 0.22 -0.47
N ASP A 65 -4.86 0.59 -0.16
CA ASP A 65 -5.24 1.16 1.14
C ASP A 65 -6.54 0.54 1.68
N PRO A 66 -6.49 -0.68 2.23
CA PRO A 66 -7.69 -1.37 2.69
C PRO A 66 -8.37 -0.67 3.88
N LEU A 67 -7.63 0.15 4.64
CA LEU A 67 -8.09 0.77 5.89
C LEU A 67 -8.25 2.29 5.78
N GLY A 68 -7.95 2.90 4.63
CA GLY A 68 -8.07 4.34 4.42
C GLY A 68 -6.98 5.18 5.11
N TRP A 69 -5.84 4.59 5.46
CA TRP A 69 -4.79 5.31 6.19
C TRP A 69 -4.01 6.31 5.33
N PHE A 70 -3.98 6.12 4.02
CA PHE A 70 -3.36 7.06 3.10
C PHE A 70 -4.31 8.18 2.70
N ILE A 71 -5.57 8.21 3.18
CA ILE A 71 -6.54 9.24 2.79
C ILE A 71 -5.95 10.66 2.84
N PRO A 72 -5.33 11.13 3.95
CA PRO A 72 -4.78 12.49 4.02
C PRO A 72 -3.66 12.75 3.01
N LEU A 73 -2.84 11.74 2.71
CA LEU A 73 -1.76 11.82 1.72
C LEU A 73 -2.33 11.87 0.29
N LEU A 74 -3.41 11.13 0.03
CA LEU A 74 -4.03 11.03 -1.29
C LEU A 74 -4.97 12.20 -1.61
N VAL A 75 -5.29 13.08 -0.65
CA VAL A 75 -6.17 14.24 -0.91
C VAL A 75 -5.60 15.11 -2.03
N THR A 76 -4.30 15.43 -2.00
CA THR A 76 -3.66 16.27 -3.02
C THR A 76 -3.66 15.60 -4.39
N ALA A 77 -3.36 14.31 -4.43
CA ALA A 77 -3.40 13.52 -5.66
C ALA A 77 -4.81 13.43 -6.26
N LYS A 78 -5.83 13.20 -5.42
CA LYS A 78 -7.24 13.15 -5.86
C LYS A 78 -7.76 14.52 -6.28
N ALA A 79 -7.32 15.60 -5.64
CA ALA A 79 -7.64 16.96 -6.06
C ALA A 79 -7.07 17.26 -7.44
N PHE A 80 -5.82 16.86 -7.70
CA PHE A 80 -5.21 16.95 -9.03
C PHE A 80 -5.96 16.12 -10.07
N GLN A 81 -6.32 14.87 -9.76
CA GLN A 81 -7.15 14.05 -10.65
C GLN A 81 -8.50 14.74 -10.97
N GLN A 82 -9.14 15.36 -9.97
CA GLN A 82 -10.38 16.11 -10.15
C GLN A 82 -10.17 17.36 -11.04
N LYS A 83 -9.05 18.07 -10.90
CA LYS A 83 -8.68 19.21 -11.75
C LYS A 83 -8.62 18.78 -13.22
N LEU A 84 -7.93 17.69 -13.53
CA LEU A 84 -7.86 17.15 -14.89
C LEU A 84 -9.24 16.78 -15.47
N TRP A 85 -10.17 16.34 -14.61
CA TRP A 85 -11.53 16.04 -15.03
C TRP A 85 -12.34 17.29 -15.36
N LYS A 86 -12.20 18.35 -14.56
CA LYS A 86 -12.87 19.64 -14.78
C LYS A 86 -12.38 20.33 -16.05
N GLU A 87 -11.09 20.24 -16.32
CA GLU A 87 -10.45 20.78 -17.52
C GLU A 87 -10.71 19.94 -18.79
N ARG A 88 -11.42 18.81 -18.67
CA ARG A 88 -11.84 17.93 -19.78
C ARG A 88 -10.68 17.34 -20.62
N HIS A 89 -9.53 17.09 -20.00
CA HIS A 89 -8.45 16.34 -20.65
C HIS A 89 -8.91 14.95 -21.10
N GLU A 90 -8.44 14.51 -22.26
CA GLU A 90 -8.68 13.16 -22.76
C GLU A 90 -7.85 12.13 -21.98
N TRP A 91 -8.24 10.85 -22.06
CA TRP A 91 -7.62 9.79 -21.24
C TRP A 91 -6.13 9.57 -21.55
N ASP A 92 -5.78 9.59 -22.85
CA ASP A 92 -4.43 9.30 -23.35
C ASP A 92 -3.68 10.54 -23.84
N GLU A 93 -4.27 11.73 -23.65
CA GLU A 93 -3.63 13.00 -23.94
C GLU A 93 -2.48 13.24 -22.97
N ASN A 94 -1.31 13.58 -23.53
CA ASN A 94 -0.15 13.93 -22.73
C ASN A 94 -0.35 15.32 -22.12
N LEU A 95 -0.18 15.42 -20.81
CA LEU A 95 -0.30 16.67 -20.10
C LEU A 95 0.83 17.63 -20.50
N ASN A 96 0.55 18.93 -20.45
CA ASN A 96 1.56 19.97 -20.62
C ASN A 96 2.61 19.92 -19.50
N ASP A 97 3.73 20.61 -19.71
CA ASP A 97 4.86 20.57 -18.78
C ASP A 97 4.48 21.08 -17.38
N ASP A 98 3.61 22.09 -17.28
CA ASP A 98 3.16 22.62 -16.00
C ASP A 98 2.39 21.59 -15.16
N LEU A 99 1.38 20.94 -15.75
CA LEU A 99 0.59 19.90 -15.09
C LEU A 99 1.42 18.64 -14.81
N LYS A 100 2.33 18.29 -15.72
CA LYS A 100 3.28 17.20 -15.51
C LYS A 100 4.19 17.48 -14.32
N ASN A 101 4.75 18.68 -14.21
CA ASN A 101 5.60 19.08 -13.09
C ASN A 101 4.82 19.13 -11.77
N GLU A 102 3.59 19.63 -11.78
CA GLU A 102 2.68 19.60 -10.63
C GLU A 102 2.47 18.15 -10.15
N TRP A 103 2.16 17.23 -11.06
CA TRP A 103 1.96 15.82 -10.75
C TRP A 103 3.22 15.15 -10.20
N LEU A 104 4.38 15.39 -10.81
CA LEU A 104 5.67 14.88 -10.34
C LEU A 104 6.00 15.42 -8.94
N GLY A 105 5.66 16.66 -8.65
CA GLY A 105 5.76 17.25 -7.31
C GLY A 105 4.92 16.48 -6.29
N ILE A 106 3.66 16.20 -6.61
CA ILE A 106 2.77 15.38 -5.76
C ILE A 106 3.35 13.98 -5.55
N LEU A 107 3.78 13.30 -6.62
CA LEU A 107 4.39 11.97 -6.54
C LEU A 107 5.63 11.96 -5.65
N SER A 108 6.49 12.98 -5.76
CA SER A 108 7.70 13.08 -4.93
C SER A 108 7.40 13.18 -3.43
N GLY A 109 6.29 13.82 -3.06
CA GLY A 109 5.85 13.91 -1.65
C GLY A 109 5.23 12.62 -1.12
N LEU A 110 4.73 11.76 -2.00
CA LEU A 110 4.17 10.45 -1.67
C LEU A 110 5.24 9.35 -1.66
N GLU A 111 6.27 9.51 -2.48
CA GLU A 111 7.32 8.52 -2.67
C GLU A 111 8.14 8.32 -1.39
N GLY A 112 8.42 7.05 -1.08
CA GLY A 112 9.17 6.71 0.13
C GLY A 112 8.37 6.76 1.42
N TYR A 113 7.07 7.10 1.39
CA TYR A 113 6.23 6.93 2.58
C TYR A 113 6.17 5.46 2.95
N ARG A 114 6.75 5.15 4.12
CA ARG A 114 6.77 3.84 4.73
C ARG A 114 6.46 3.96 6.22
N ARG A 115 5.53 3.15 6.69
CA ARG A 115 5.22 3.01 8.12
C ARG A 115 5.02 1.54 8.45
N LEU A 116 5.70 1.13 9.52
CA LEU A 116 5.52 -0.17 10.14
C LEU A 116 4.66 0.03 11.37
N PHE A 117 3.70 -0.86 11.55
CA PHE A 117 2.83 -0.83 12.70
C PHE A 117 2.84 -2.22 13.35
N PRO A 118 2.91 -2.28 14.69
CA PRO A 118 2.72 -3.54 15.39
C PRO A 118 1.27 -3.99 15.23
N ARG A 119 1.06 -5.28 14.93
CA ARG A 119 -0.29 -5.86 14.90
C ARG A 119 -0.97 -5.76 16.27
N ARG A 120 -0.17 -5.90 17.34
CA ARG A 120 -0.64 -5.77 18.71
C ARG A 120 -0.59 -4.32 19.19
N THR A 121 -1.72 -3.62 19.09
CA THR A 121 -1.85 -2.21 19.52
C THR A 121 -2.18 -2.05 21.02
N LEU A 122 -2.63 -3.12 21.68
CA LEU A 122 -2.98 -3.11 23.11
C LEU A 122 -1.94 -3.86 23.94
N ARG A 123 -1.36 -3.17 24.95
CA ARG A 123 -0.78 -3.86 26.11
C ARG A 123 -1.93 -4.49 26.87
N ALA A 124 -1.97 -5.82 26.94
CA ALA A 124 -2.86 -6.56 27.84
C ALA A 124 -2.82 -5.89 29.22
N THR A 125 -3.87 -5.15 29.53
CA THR A 125 -3.97 -4.49 30.83
C THR A 125 -4.23 -5.61 31.82
N ARG A 126 -3.30 -5.86 32.75
CA ARG A 126 -3.53 -6.80 33.86
C ARG A 126 -4.63 -6.22 34.75
N ARG A 127 -5.90 -6.49 34.45
CA ARG A 127 -7.12 -6.34 35.28
C ARG A 127 -8.28 -6.67 34.35
N THR A 128 -9.01 -7.77 34.54
CA THR A 128 -9.88 -8.02 35.70
C THR A 128 -9.97 -9.52 36.00
N ARG A 129 -9.69 -9.89 37.26
CA ARG A 129 -10.21 -11.13 37.85
C ARG A 129 -11.66 -10.84 38.22
N TRP A 130 -12.60 -11.64 37.74
CA TRP A 130 -13.91 -11.80 38.35
C TRP A 130 -13.82 -12.94 39.36
#